data_AF-A0A2B7ZB35-F1
#
_entry.id   AF-A0A2B7ZB35-F1
#
_cell.length_a   1.000
_cell.length_b   1.000
_cell.length_c   1.000
_cell.angle_alpha   90.00
_cell.angle_beta   90.00
_cell.angle_gamma   90.00
#
_symmetry.space_group_name_H-M   'P 1'
#
loop_
_entity.id
_entity.type
_entity.pdbx_description
1 polymer ?
#
loop_
_entity_poly.entity_id
_entity_poly.type
_entity_poly.pdbx_seq_one_letter_code
_entity_poly.pdbx_strand_id
1 'polypeptide(L)'
;MGRYNGLKALELKCWKIGNKIVTHECSVTGLPRSGAFSKRGDSGSFIVDGMTNFVGLLFSENEHPGITYYTPVNILFEDIKKMTGARAVRLQKDS
;
A
#
# COMPACT_ATOMS: atom_id res chain seq x y z
N MET A 1 14.87 12.59 9.80
CA MET A 1 14.17 11.48 10.47
C MET A 1 12.88 12.04 11.05
N GLY A 2 11.74 11.81 10.42
CA GLY A 2 10.43 12.30 10.89
C GLY A 2 9.57 11.13 11.34
N ARG A 3 9.14 11.14 12.61
CA ARG A 3 8.28 10.12 13.21
C ARG A 3 6.83 10.61 13.21
N TYR A 4 5.94 9.84 12.61
CA TYR A 4 4.48 9.89 12.85
C TYR A 4 4.05 8.43 13.02
N ASN A 5 4.13 7.91 14.25
CA ASN A 5 4.12 6.47 14.56
C ASN A 5 5.04 5.59 13.68
N GLY A 6 6.19 6.10 13.27
CA GLY A 6 7.23 5.31 12.59
C GLY A 6 6.93 4.88 11.16
N LEU A 7 5.82 5.30 10.54
CA LEU A 7 5.50 4.91 9.16
C LEU A 7 5.74 6.08 8.19
N LYS A 8 6.97 6.11 7.66
CA LYS A 8 7.31 6.84 6.44
C LYS A 8 6.78 6.01 5.27
N ALA A 9 5.61 6.38 4.76
CA ALA A 9 5.12 5.85 3.50
C ALA A 9 6.11 6.24 2.38
N LEU A 10 6.33 5.31 1.46
CA LEU A 10 7.34 5.29 0.40
C LEU A 10 7.56 6.61 -0.35
N GLU A 11 8.78 7.14 -0.20
CA GLU A 11 9.46 7.95 -1.20
C GLU A 11 10.24 6.94 -2.06
N LEU A 12 9.83 6.67 -3.31
CA LEU A 12 10.53 5.75 -4.23
C LEU A 12 11.98 6.23 -4.45
N LYS A 13 12.84 5.94 -3.49
CA LYS A 13 14.29 6.05 -3.58
C LYS A 13 14.79 4.65 -3.85
N CYS A 14 14.78 4.32 -5.14
CA CYS A 14 15.60 3.24 -5.64
C CYS A 14 17.05 3.67 -5.44
N TRP A 15 17.78 2.98 -4.57
CA TRP A 15 19.22 3.11 -4.55
C TRP A 15 19.87 1.76 -4.78
N LYS A 16 21.01 1.81 -5.46
CA LYS A 16 21.77 0.65 -5.89
C LYS A 16 22.89 0.41 -4.89
N ILE A 17 22.90 -0.75 -4.23
CA ILE A 17 24.02 -1.23 -3.42
C ILE A 17 24.71 -2.34 -4.22
N GLY A 18 25.84 -2.04 -4.85
CA GLY A 18 26.49 -2.97 -5.77
C GLY A 18 25.60 -3.26 -6.98
N ASN A 19 25.13 -4.51 -7.16
CA ASN A 19 24.14 -4.89 -8.18
C ASN A 19 22.71 -5.04 -7.66
N LYS A 20 22.45 -4.69 -6.39
CA LYS A 20 21.14 -4.86 -5.75
C LYS A 20 20.34 -3.56 -5.76
N ILE A 21 19.09 -3.62 -6.21
CA ILE A 21 18.11 -2.54 -6.08
C ILE A 21 17.35 -2.76 -4.78
N VAL A 22 17.25 -1.71 -3.95
CA VAL A 22 16.46 -1.74 -2.71
C VAL A 22 15.26 -0.81 -2.87
N THR A 23 14.07 -1.34 -2.59
CA THR A 23 12.80 -0.60 -2.49
C THR A 23 12.31 -0.64 -1.05
N HIS A 24 11.63 0.43 -0.62
CA HIS A 24 10.84 0.41 0.61
C HIS A 24 9.39 0.15 0.21
N GLU A 25 8.70 -0.81 0.81
CA GLU A 25 7.32 -1.13 0.46
C GLU A 25 6.49 -1.27 1.73
N CYS A 26 5.22 -0.89 1.65
CA CYS A 26 4.29 -1.10 2.76
C CYS A 26 3.68 -2.49 2.63
N SER A 27 3.59 -3.21 3.75
CA SER A 27 3.03 -4.54 3.77
C SER A 27 2.04 -4.79 4.91
N VAL A 28 1.16 -5.76 4.69
CA VAL A 28 0.28 -6.35 5.70
C VAL A 28 0.50 -7.86 5.70
N THR A 29 0.37 -8.47 6.87
CA THR A 29 0.49 -9.91 7.06
C THR A 29 -0.79 -10.47 7.66
N GLY A 30 -1.23 -11.61 7.16
CA GLY A 30 -2.34 -12.34 7.75
C GLY A 30 -2.05 -12.75 9.20
N LEU A 31 -3.09 -12.82 10.02
CA LEU A 31 -2.98 -13.39 11.37
C LEU A 31 -2.79 -14.91 11.27
N PRO A 32 -2.16 -15.56 12.27
CA PRO A 32 -2.12 -17.02 12.32
C PRO A 32 -3.53 -17.61 12.18
N ARG A 33 -3.71 -18.56 11.25
CA ARG A 33 -5.01 -19.20 10.90
C ARG A 33 -6.02 -18.30 10.16
N SER A 34 -5.63 -17.13 9.66
CA SER A 34 -6.46 -16.43 8.66
C SER A 34 -6.49 -17.21 7.35
N GLY A 35 -7.58 -17.10 6.59
CA GLY A 35 -7.63 -17.61 5.22
C GLY A 35 -6.58 -16.95 4.32
N ALA A 36 -6.36 -17.50 3.13
CA ALA A 36 -5.47 -16.90 2.15
C ALA A 36 -5.95 -15.49 1.80
N PHE A 37 -5.06 -14.51 2.01
CA PHE A 37 -5.24 -13.09 1.73
C PHE A 37 -4.36 -12.73 0.51
N SER A 38 -4.84 -11.83 -0.36
CA SER A 38 -4.09 -11.35 -1.54
C SER A 38 -3.85 -12.36 -2.66
N LYS A 39 -4.84 -13.23 -2.92
CA LYS A 39 -4.73 -14.25 -3.97
C LYS A 39 -4.54 -13.60 -5.35
N ARG A 40 -3.97 -14.36 -6.28
CA ARG A 40 -3.99 -14.01 -7.71
C ARG A 40 -5.39 -13.53 -8.16
N GLY A 41 -5.45 -12.30 -8.64
CA GLY A 41 -6.70 -11.63 -9.05
C GLY A 41 -7.16 -10.54 -8.09
N ASP A 42 -6.67 -10.51 -6.85
CA ASP A 42 -7.03 -9.48 -5.87
C ASP A 42 -6.29 -8.15 -6.10
N SER A 43 -5.35 -8.08 -7.05
CA SER A 43 -4.62 -6.86 -7.40
C SER A 43 -5.58 -5.69 -7.70
N GLY A 44 -5.33 -4.54 -7.08
CA GLY A 44 -6.21 -3.37 -7.16
C GLY A 44 -7.32 -3.34 -6.11
N SER A 45 -7.45 -4.37 -5.27
CA SER A 45 -8.43 -4.37 -4.16
C SER A 45 -8.12 -3.29 -3.12
N PHE A 46 -9.18 -2.78 -2.50
CA PHE A 46 -9.08 -1.85 -1.38
C PHE A 46 -8.70 -2.62 -0.11
N ILE A 47 -7.69 -2.10 0.58
CA ILE A 47 -7.37 -2.50 1.95
C ILE A 47 -8.08 -1.55 2.89
N VAL A 48 -8.83 -2.11 3.83
CA VAL A 48 -9.52 -1.37 4.88
C VAL A 48 -9.05 -1.81 6.26
N ASP A 49 -9.09 -0.91 7.24
CA ASP A 49 -8.83 -1.24 8.64
C ASP A 49 -10.07 -1.87 9.32
N GLY A 50 -9.93 -2.24 10.60
CA GLY A 50 -11.02 -2.80 11.40
C GLY A 50 -12.20 -1.84 11.64
N MET A 51 -12.08 -0.57 11.24
CA MET A 51 -13.13 0.45 11.29
C MET A 51 -13.67 0.80 9.90
N THR A 52 -13.33 0.02 8.86
CA THR A 52 -13.72 0.24 7.46
C THR A 52 -13.12 1.49 6.81
N ASN A 53 -12.07 2.07 7.39
CA ASN A 53 -11.34 3.17 6.74
C ASN A 53 -10.46 2.63 5.62
N PHE A 54 -10.42 3.32 4.48
CA PHE A 54 -9.53 2.97 3.38
C PHE A 54 -8.06 3.26 3.73
N VAL A 55 -7.24 2.22 3.68
CA VAL A 55 -5.81 2.25 4.05
C VAL A 55 -4.92 2.27 2.82
N GLY A 56 -5.34 1.67 1.70
CA GLY A 56 -4.54 1.65 0.49
C GLY A 56 -4.97 0.61 -0.54
N LEU A 57 -4.19 0.49 -1.61
CA LEU A 57 -4.43 -0.43 -2.72
C LEU A 57 -3.46 -1.61 -2.70
N LEU A 58 -4.00 -2.82 -2.76
CA LEU A 58 -3.23 -4.05 -2.90
C LEU A 58 -2.58 -4.10 -4.29
N PHE A 59 -1.27 -4.38 -4.36
CA PHE A 59 -0.60 -4.51 -5.67
C PHE A 59 0.14 -5.84 -5.88
N SER A 60 0.60 -6.51 -4.83
CA SER A 60 1.31 -7.79 -4.95
C SER A 60 1.23 -8.63 -3.69
N GLU A 61 1.33 -9.94 -3.83
CA GLU A 61 1.63 -10.87 -2.75
C GLU A 61 3.08 -11.35 -2.83
N ASN A 62 3.60 -11.83 -1.69
CA ASN A 62 4.81 -12.64 -1.60
C ASN A 62 4.41 -14.07 -1.23
N GLU A 63 4.73 -15.02 -2.12
CA GLU A 63 4.40 -16.43 -1.96
C GLU A 63 4.96 -17.05 -0.66
N HIS A 64 6.02 -16.46 -0.06
CA HIS A 64 6.60 -16.86 1.23
C HIS A 64 7.10 -15.60 1.97
N PRO A 65 6.55 -15.16 3.13
CA PRO A 65 5.68 -15.82 4.11
C PRO A 65 4.23 -15.25 4.18
N GLY A 66 3.52 -15.07 3.05
CA GLY A 66 2.17 -14.50 3.08
C GLY A 66 2.14 -13.00 3.41
N ILE A 67 3.15 -12.29 2.90
CA ILE A 67 3.25 -10.83 2.98
C ILE A 67 2.49 -10.26 1.77
N THR A 68 1.58 -9.33 2.03
CA THR A 68 0.91 -8.57 0.97
C THR A 68 1.43 -7.17 0.94
N TYR A 69 1.79 -6.71 -0.25
CA TYR A 69 2.26 -5.36 -0.50
C TYR A 69 1.13 -4.47 -1.01
N TYR A 70 1.14 -3.23 -0.54
CA TYR A 70 0.13 -2.25 -0.89
C TYR A 70 0.68 -0.84 -1.02
N THR A 71 -0.04 0.00 -1.75
CA THR A 71 0.21 1.44 -1.85
C THR A 71 -0.65 2.17 -0.81
N PRO A 72 -0.05 2.86 0.17
CA PRO A 72 -0.81 3.61 1.17
C PRO A 72 -1.69 4.71 0.58
N VAL A 73 -2.88 4.92 1.14
CA VAL A 73 -3.88 5.89 0.69
C VAL A 73 -3.34 7.31 0.60
N ASN A 74 -2.51 7.74 1.55
CA ASN A 74 -1.95 9.08 1.57
C ASN A 74 -1.03 9.31 0.37
N ILE A 75 -0.22 8.30 0.00
CA ILE A 75 0.64 8.38 -1.19
C ILE A 75 -0.20 8.34 -2.44
N LEU A 76 -1.14 7.39 -2.50
CA LEU A 76 -2.00 7.22 -3.65
C LEU A 76 -2.73 8.53 -4.01
N PHE A 77 -3.31 9.21 -3.02
CA PHE A 77 -4.03 10.45 -3.24
C PHE A 77 -3.10 11.60 -3.62
N GLU A 78 -1.92 11.72 -3.02
CA GLU A 78 -0.93 12.72 -3.45
C GLU A 78 -0.45 12.47 -4.88
N ASP A 79 -0.20 11.23 -5.25
CA ASP A 79 0.24 10.87 -6.59
C ASP A 79 -0.85 11.14 -7.64
N ILE A 80 -2.10 10.73 -7.38
CA ILE A 80 -3.24 11.06 -8.26
C ILE A 80 -3.35 12.58 -8.44
N LYS A 81 -3.30 13.36 -7.36
CA LYS A 81 -3.37 14.83 -7.43
C LYS A 81 -2.23 15.41 -8.27
N LYS A 82 -1.01 14.92 -8.06
CA LYS A 82 0.17 15.35 -8.80
C LYS A 82 0.09 15.01 -10.29
N MET A 83 -0.35 13.80 -10.62
CA MET A 83 -0.40 13.29 -12.00
C MET A 83 -1.55 13.88 -12.81
N THR A 84 -2.67 14.19 -12.16
CA THR A 84 -3.89 14.68 -12.84
C THR A 84 -4.10 16.19 -12.71
N GLY A 85 -3.41 16.86 -11.79
CA GLY A 85 -3.70 18.25 -11.41
C GLY A 85 -4.95 18.40 -10.55
N ALA A 86 -5.57 17.31 -10.09
CA ALA A 86 -6.74 17.36 -9.23
C ALA A 86 -6.43 18.06 -7.89
N ARG A 87 -7.36 18.90 -7.43
CA ARG A 87 -7.26 19.58 -6.13
C ARG A 87 -7.66 18.70 -4.95
N ALA A 88 -8.51 17.70 -5.21
CA ALA A 88 -9.01 16.78 -4.21
C ALA A 88 -9.34 15.42 -4.85
N VAL A 89 -9.11 14.35 -4.09
CA VAL A 89 -9.54 12.98 -4.40
C VAL A 89 -10.50 12.57 -3.30
N ARG A 90 -11.63 11.96 -3.66
CA ARG A 90 -12.69 11.57 -2.72
C ARG A 90 -13.11 10.14 -2.98
N LEU A 91 -13.36 9.40 -1.91
CA LEU A 91 -14.05 8.11 -2.00
C LEU A 91 -15.55 8.39 -1.98
N GLN A 92 -16.23 8.07 -3.07
CA GLN A 92 -17.68 8.16 -3.14
C GLN A 92 -18.26 6.90 -2.49
N LYS A 93 -19.15 7.07 -1.53
CA LYS A 93 -20.02 5.97 -1.09
C LYS A 93 -21.10 5.82 -2.15
N ASP A 94 -21.27 4.60 -2.67
CA ASP A 94 -22.49 4.27 -3.38
C ASP A 94 -23.64 4.38 -2.37
N SER A 95 -24.62 5.21 -2.74
CA SER A 95 -25.78 5.56 -1.90
C SER A 95 -26.95 4.63 -2.20
#